data_AF-A0A969F4H9-F1
#
_entry.id   AF-A0A969F4H9-F1
#
_cell.length_a   1.000
_cell.length_b   1.000
_cell.length_c   1.000
_cell.angle_alpha   90.00
_cell.angle_beta   90.00
_cell.angle_gamma   90.00
#
_symmetry.space_group_name_H-M   'P 1'
#
loop_
_entity.id
_entity.type
_entity.pdbx_description
1 polymer ?
#
loop_
_entity_poly.entity_id
_entity_poly.type
_entity_poly.pdbx_seq_one_letter_code
_entity_poly.pdbx_strand_id
1 'polypeptide(L)'
;DYLRGLLHEPPDADSLAYARNIPAYNARLRTTCVATRLQAGHADNALPQRARATLNCRILPGIPPATVQATLTDVIADAAVTITPVAAGALSPPSPLDEAVMAPIEAVTEAMWPGVPVIPSMSSGATDGLFFRQIGIPVYGVSGLFSDIDDVRSHGRDERMLVQSYYDGLEFLDRLVRAYSQSE
;
A
#
# COMPACT_ATOMS: atom_id res chain seq x y z
N ASP A 1 -4.06 -22.73 4.08
CA ASP A 1 -3.38 -22.05 5.20
C ASP A 1 -1.95 -21.58 4.84
N TYR A 2 -1.70 -21.27 3.56
CA TYR A 2 -0.36 -20.98 3.02
C TYR A 2 0.34 -19.76 3.61
N LEU A 3 -0.39 -18.83 4.26
CA LEU A 3 0.25 -17.67 4.86
C LEU A 3 0.78 -17.95 6.27
N ARG A 4 0.28 -18.98 6.98
CA ARG A 4 0.75 -19.30 8.34
C ARG A 4 2.21 -19.76 8.35
N GLY A 5 2.67 -20.44 7.29
CA GLY A 5 4.07 -20.85 7.16
C GLY A 5 5.05 -19.69 7.02
N LEU A 6 4.57 -18.47 6.74
CA LEU A 6 5.41 -17.26 6.80
C LEU A 6 5.85 -16.88 8.23
N LEU A 7 5.17 -17.41 9.26
CA LEU A 7 5.46 -17.14 10.67
C LEU A 7 6.51 -18.09 11.26
N HIS A 8 6.98 -19.08 10.50
CA HIS A 8 8.03 -20.00 10.95
C HIS A 8 9.42 -19.36 10.84
N GLU A 9 10.40 -19.89 11.58
CA GLU A 9 11.80 -19.49 11.48
C GLU A 9 12.69 -20.71 11.12
N PRO A 10 13.22 -20.79 9.87
CA PRO A 10 12.97 -19.89 8.75
C PRO A 10 11.55 -20.05 8.16
N PRO A 11 11.01 -19.05 7.44
CA PRO A 11 9.71 -19.17 6.80
C PRO A 11 9.67 -20.34 5.81
N ASP A 12 8.52 -21.02 5.72
CA ASP A 12 8.32 -22.11 4.77
C ASP A 12 8.53 -21.64 3.32
N ALA A 13 9.28 -22.42 2.54
CA ALA A 13 9.63 -22.12 1.17
C ALA A 13 8.39 -22.02 0.25
N ASP A 14 7.40 -22.89 0.44
CA ASP A 14 6.19 -22.89 -0.37
C ASP A 14 5.30 -21.69 -0.02
N SER A 15 5.17 -21.37 1.26
CA SER A 15 4.51 -20.15 1.77
C SER A 15 5.17 -18.88 1.22
N LEU A 16 6.50 -18.83 1.23
CA LEU A 16 7.27 -17.73 0.63
C LEU A 16 6.98 -17.63 -0.86
N ALA A 17 7.08 -18.73 -1.62
CA ALA A 17 6.83 -18.77 -3.05
C ALA A 17 5.41 -18.27 -3.40
N TYR A 18 4.40 -18.76 -2.68
CA TYR A 18 3.02 -18.32 -2.79
C TYR A 18 2.89 -16.80 -2.59
N ALA A 19 3.46 -16.27 -1.50
CA ALA A 19 3.46 -14.84 -1.23
C ALA A 19 4.24 -14.01 -2.27
N ARG A 20 5.26 -14.58 -2.95
CA ARG A 20 5.97 -13.92 -4.07
C ARG A 20 5.09 -13.84 -5.32
N ASN A 21 4.32 -14.89 -5.59
CA ASN A 21 3.60 -15.03 -6.86
C ASN A 21 2.24 -14.33 -6.87
N ILE A 22 1.71 -13.94 -5.70
CA ILE A 22 0.50 -13.11 -5.62
C ILE A 22 0.90 -11.64 -5.51
N PRO A 23 0.61 -10.79 -6.53
CA PRO A 23 1.04 -9.39 -6.53
C PRO A 23 0.60 -8.61 -5.28
N ALA A 24 -0.62 -8.87 -4.80
CA ALA A 24 -1.18 -8.26 -3.61
C ALA A 24 -0.36 -8.56 -2.34
N TYR A 25 0.12 -9.79 -2.16
CA TYR A 25 0.96 -10.16 -1.01
C TYR A 25 2.40 -9.72 -1.20
N ASN A 26 2.94 -9.86 -2.42
CA ASN A 26 4.30 -9.46 -2.75
C ASN A 26 4.52 -7.97 -2.41
N ALA A 27 3.62 -7.08 -2.85
CA ALA A 27 3.72 -5.65 -2.59
C ALA A 27 3.56 -5.24 -1.12
N ARG A 28 2.98 -6.10 -0.26
CA ARG A 28 2.75 -5.83 1.18
C ARG A 28 3.81 -6.42 2.08
N LEU A 29 4.46 -7.51 1.66
CA LEU A 29 5.37 -8.26 2.51
C LEU A 29 6.85 -7.96 2.23
N ARG A 30 7.16 -7.15 1.21
CA ARG A 30 8.54 -6.70 0.93
C ARG A 30 8.57 -5.38 0.19
N THR A 31 9.74 -4.74 0.18
CA THR A 31 9.99 -3.59 -0.69
C THR A 31 9.96 -4.02 -2.16
N THR A 32 9.19 -3.31 -2.98
CA THR A 32 9.09 -3.53 -4.43
C THR A 32 9.33 -2.22 -5.16
N CYS A 33 9.95 -2.27 -6.33
CA CYS A 33 10.17 -1.10 -7.19
C CYS A 33 9.76 -1.44 -8.63
N VAL A 34 9.03 -0.53 -9.27
CA VAL A 34 8.59 -0.67 -10.66
C VAL A 34 8.92 0.59 -11.45
N ALA A 35 9.31 0.44 -12.72
CA ALA A 35 9.50 1.57 -13.62
C ALA A 35 8.14 2.12 -14.07
N THR A 36 7.84 3.37 -13.72
CA THR A 36 6.55 4.01 -14.03
C THR A 36 6.64 5.05 -15.14
N ARG A 37 7.86 5.46 -15.52
CA ARG A 37 8.10 6.35 -16.66
C ARG A 37 9.44 6.04 -17.30
N LEU A 38 9.47 5.95 -18.63
CA LEU A 38 10.66 5.78 -19.45
C LEU A 38 10.77 6.93 -20.45
N GLN A 39 11.99 7.42 -20.67
CA GLN A 39 12.28 8.46 -21.67
C GLN A 39 13.66 8.22 -22.28
N ALA A 40 13.74 8.11 -23.61
CA ALA A 40 14.99 8.01 -24.36
C ALA A 40 14.79 8.46 -25.81
N GLY A 41 15.76 9.18 -26.37
CA GLY A 41 15.76 9.62 -27.77
C GLY A 41 14.82 10.79 -28.06
N HIS A 42 14.91 11.32 -29.28
CA HIS A 42 14.07 12.41 -29.76
C HIS A 42 13.79 12.39 -31.28
N ALA A 43 14.36 11.45 -32.05
CA ALA A 43 14.20 11.34 -33.49
C ALA A 43 14.51 9.91 -33.98
N ASP A 44 13.88 9.50 -35.08
CA ASP A 44 13.96 8.13 -35.62
C ASP A 44 15.36 7.73 -36.11
N ASN A 45 16.17 8.71 -36.49
CA ASN A 45 17.50 8.51 -37.06
C ASN A 45 18.65 8.99 -36.14
N ALA A 46 18.38 9.29 -34.86
CA ALA A 46 19.37 9.76 -33.91
C ALA A 46 19.54 8.79 -32.75
N LEU A 47 20.79 8.36 -32.49
CA LEU A 47 21.10 7.51 -31.35
C LEU A 47 20.90 8.29 -30.03
N PRO A 48 20.13 7.74 -29.07
CA PRO A 48 19.85 8.42 -27.80
C PRO A 48 21.12 8.59 -26.97
N GLN A 49 21.43 9.84 -26.60
CA GLN A 49 22.58 10.16 -25.74
C GLN A 49 22.28 9.95 -24.24
N ARG A 50 21.01 9.76 -23.87
CA ARG A 50 20.56 9.54 -22.49
C ARG A 50 19.26 8.74 -22.48
N ALA A 51 19.14 7.84 -21.52
CA ALA A 51 17.89 7.22 -21.12
C ALA A 51 17.60 7.56 -19.65
N ARG A 52 16.32 7.72 -19.31
CA ARG A 52 15.87 7.93 -17.92
C ARG A 52 14.70 7.01 -17.64
N ALA A 53 14.77 6.33 -16.50
CA ALA A 53 13.65 5.65 -15.88
C ALA A 53 13.26 6.36 -14.58
N THR A 54 11.97 6.46 -14.29
CA THR A 54 11.46 6.81 -12.96
C THR A 54 10.98 5.54 -12.30
N LEU A 55 11.56 5.21 -11.14
CA LEU A 55 11.13 4.07 -10.35
C LEU A 55 10.17 4.54 -9.26
N ASN A 56 9.02 3.89 -9.13
CA ASN A 56 8.17 3.99 -7.97
C ASN A 56 8.45 2.80 -7.06
N CYS A 57 8.99 3.08 -5.87
CA CYS A 57 9.28 2.06 -4.87
C CYS A 57 8.22 2.10 -3.77
N ARG A 58 7.57 0.97 -3.53
CA ARG A 58 6.75 0.71 -2.35
C ARG A 58 7.67 0.13 -1.29
N ILE A 59 8.18 1.00 -0.42
CA ILE A 59 9.17 0.65 0.61
C ILE A 59 8.44 0.10 1.83
N LEU A 60 8.88 -1.06 2.31
CA LEU A 60 8.33 -1.67 3.52
C LEU A 60 8.56 -0.74 4.73
N PRO A 61 7.57 -0.56 5.62
CA PRO A 61 7.74 0.27 6.82
C PRO A 61 8.98 -0.13 7.63
N GLY A 62 9.68 0.87 8.17
CA GLY A 62 10.93 0.68 8.92
C GLY A 62 12.19 0.60 8.05
N ILE A 63 12.08 0.48 6.73
CA ILE A 63 13.24 0.51 5.83
C ILE A 63 13.53 1.95 5.39
N PRO A 64 14.73 2.49 5.67
CA PRO A 64 15.11 3.82 5.19
C PRO A 64 15.19 3.86 3.65
N PRO A 65 14.70 4.93 2.99
CA PRO A 65 14.82 5.08 1.54
C PRO A 65 16.26 5.01 1.02
N ALA A 66 17.23 5.49 1.81
CA ALA A 66 18.65 5.39 1.50
C ALA A 66 19.14 3.94 1.35
N THR A 67 18.61 3.01 2.15
CA THR A 67 18.92 1.58 2.03
C THR A 67 18.43 1.02 0.70
N VAL A 68 17.22 1.42 0.27
CA VAL A 68 16.68 1.00 -1.04
C VAL A 68 17.51 1.59 -2.18
N GLN A 69 17.93 2.85 -2.09
CA GLN A 69 18.81 3.47 -3.08
C GLN A 69 20.18 2.77 -3.17
N ALA A 70 20.76 2.39 -2.02
CA ALA A 70 22.00 1.62 -1.99
C ALA A 70 21.81 0.26 -2.68
N THR A 71 20.75 -0.48 -2.35
CA THR A 71 20.43 -1.76 -3.01
C THR A 71 20.27 -1.61 -4.52
N LEU A 72 19.59 -0.55 -5.01
CA LEU A 72 19.47 -0.31 -6.44
C LEU A 72 20.83 -0.02 -7.10
N THR A 73 21.69 0.76 -6.43
CA THR A 73 23.06 1.03 -6.90
C THR A 73 23.85 -0.26 -7.03
N ASP A 74 23.80 -1.11 -6.00
CA ASP A 74 24.55 -2.37 -5.95
C ASP A 74 24.07 -3.38 -6.99
N VAL A 75 22.75 -3.49 -7.21
CA VAL A 75 22.17 -4.42 -8.18
C VAL A 75 22.41 -3.97 -9.62
N ILE A 76 22.36 -2.66 -9.89
CA ILE A 76 22.61 -2.13 -11.24
C ILE A 76 24.10 -2.27 -11.58
N ALA A 77 24.99 -2.04 -10.62
CA ALA A 77 26.43 -2.25 -10.75
C ALA A 77 27.08 -1.61 -11.99
N ASP A 78 26.53 -0.49 -12.46
CA ASP A 78 27.01 0.25 -13.63
C ASP A 78 27.31 1.70 -13.25
N ALA A 79 28.59 2.09 -13.34
CA ALA A 79 29.05 3.43 -13.01
C ALA A 79 28.52 4.51 -13.96
N ALA A 80 28.02 4.15 -15.15
CA ALA A 80 27.36 5.08 -16.07
C ALA A 80 25.93 5.43 -15.64
N VAL A 81 25.34 4.67 -14.71
CA VAL A 81 23.98 4.90 -14.21
C VAL A 81 24.01 5.72 -12.93
N THR A 82 23.37 6.90 -12.96
CA THR A 82 23.18 7.73 -11.76
C THR A 82 21.78 7.53 -11.21
N ILE A 83 21.67 7.25 -9.90
CA ILE A 83 20.40 7.08 -9.20
C ILE A 83 20.20 8.28 -8.26
N THR A 84 19.11 9.02 -8.47
CA THR A 84 18.77 10.19 -7.67
C THR A 84 17.34 10.09 -7.13
N PRO A 85 17.11 10.37 -5.83
CA PRO A 85 15.75 10.44 -5.31
C PRO A 85 14.97 11.59 -5.95
N VAL A 86 13.72 11.33 -6.36
CA VAL A 86 12.81 12.35 -6.93
C VAL A 86 12.12 13.14 -5.83
N ALA A 87 11.85 12.50 -4.70
CA ALA A 87 11.31 13.11 -3.49
C ALA A 87 11.99 12.49 -2.27
N ALA A 88 12.13 13.26 -1.19
CA ALA A 88 12.55 12.71 0.09
C ALA A 88 11.41 11.85 0.65
N GLY A 89 11.57 10.52 0.62
CA GLY A 89 10.74 9.65 1.42
C GLY A 89 11.11 9.84 2.89
N ALA A 90 10.12 9.92 3.77
CA ALA A 90 10.35 10.00 5.21
C ALA A 90 9.75 8.77 5.89
N LEU A 91 10.45 8.27 6.90
CA LEU A 91 10.01 7.11 7.68
C LEU A 91 8.66 7.43 8.34
N SER A 92 7.69 6.57 8.12
CA SER A 92 6.39 6.61 8.79
C SER A 92 6.21 5.25 9.47
N PRO A 93 6.19 5.18 10.81
CA PRO A 93 5.88 3.93 11.50
C PRO A 93 4.45 3.48 11.16
N PRO A 94 4.15 2.17 11.26
CA PRO A 94 2.78 1.68 11.18
C PRO A 94 1.99 2.20 12.38
N SER A 95 0.67 2.38 12.20
CA SER A 95 -0.21 2.67 13.33
C SER A 95 -0.38 1.42 14.20
N PRO A 96 -0.44 1.55 15.54
CA PRO A 96 -0.77 0.43 16.41
C PRO A 96 -2.18 -0.09 16.10
N LEU A 97 -2.52 -1.31 16.53
CA LEU A 97 -3.90 -1.78 16.52
C LEU A 97 -4.53 -1.43 17.86
N ASP A 98 -5.04 -0.20 17.97
CA ASP A 98 -5.68 0.30 19.18
C ASP A 98 -7.13 -0.20 19.28
N GLU A 99 -7.46 -0.86 20.40
CA GLU A 99 -8.81 -1.38 20.67
C GLU A 99 -9.88 -0.29 20.63
N ALA A 100 -9.55 0.92 21.11
CA ALA A 100 -10.49 2.05 21.09
C ALA A 100 -10.82 2.51 19.65
N VAL A 101 -9.95 2.18 18.68
CA VAL A 101 -10.20 2.41 17.26
C VAL A 101 -10.87 1.20 16.62
N MET A 102 -10.38 -0.01 16.90
CA MET A 102 -10.84 -1.24 16.25
C MET A 102 -12.25 -1.65 16.67
N ALA A 103 -12.60 -1.56 17.96
CA ALA A 103 -13.88 -2.04 18.47
C ALA A 103 -15.09 -1.31 17.83
N PRO A 104 -15.10 0.02 17.66
CA PRO A 104 -16.18 0.70 16.92
C PRO A 104 -16.27 0.29 15.45
N ILE A 105 -15.14 0.03 14.78
CA ILE A 105 -15.12 -0.45 13.39
C ILE A 105 -15.80 -1.82 13.29
N GLU A 106 -15.44 -2.73 14.20
CA GLU A 106 -16.02 -4.08 14.28
C GLU A 106 -17.51 -4.04 14.56
N ALA A 107 -17.94 -3.24 15.56
CA ALA A 107 -19.34 -3.11 15.93
C ALA A 107 -20.21 -2.54 14.79
N VAL A 108 -19.76 -1.48 14.12
CA VAL A 108 -20.51 -0.88 13.00
C VAL A 108 -20.53 -1.84 11.79
N THR A 109 -19.42 -2.54 11.53
CA THR A 109 -19.35 -3.53 10.45
C THR A 109 -20.36 -4.66 10.68
N GLU A 110 -20.39 -5.25 11.87
CA GLU A 110 -21.32 -6.34 12.21
C GLU A 110 -22.79 -5.87 12.14
N ALA A 111 -23.08 -4.64 12.57
CA ALA A 111 -24.43 -4.10 12.53
C ALA A 111 -24.96 -3.85 11.10
N MET A 112 -24.08 -3.49 10.16
CA MET A 112 -24.44 -3.23 8.76
C MET A 112 -24.38 -4.49 7.91
N TRP A 113 -23.38 -5.34 8.16
CA TRP A 113 -23.10 -6.54 7.39
C TRP A 113 -22.76 -7.71 8.33
N PRO A 114 -23.79 -8.37 8.91
CA PRO A 114 -23.59 -9.45 9.87
C PRO A 114 -22.69 -10.58 9.32
N GLY A 115 -21.68 -10.96 10.10
CA GLY A 115 -20.74 -12.02 9.76
C GLY A 115 -19.58 -11.61 8.84
N VAL A 116 -19.47 -10.32 8.45
CA VAL A 116 -18.31 -9.82 7.70
C VAL A 116 -17.15 -9.55 8.67
N PRO A 117 -15.99 -10.24 8.54
CA PRO A 117 -14.87 -10.02 9.44
C PRO A 117 -14.12 -8.72 9.12
N VAL A 118 -13.67 -8.04 10.17
CA VAL A 118 -12.71 -6.93 10.06
C VAL A 118 -11.29 -7.50 10.11
N ILE A 119 -10.50 -7.26 9.07
CA ILE A 119 -9.13 -7.75 8.97
C ILE A 119 -8.19 -6.55 8.76
N PRO A 120 -7.35 -6.19 9.76
CA PRO A 120 -6.34 -5.17 9.58
C PRO A 120 -5.40 -5.53 8.44
N SER A 121 -5.19 -4.59 7.52
CA SER A 121 -4.26 -4.79 6.41
C SER A 121 -3.48 -3.52 6.11
N MET A 122 -2.27 -3.70 5.60
CA MET A 122 -1.46 -2.59 5.11
C MET A 122 -1.84 -2.30 3.65
N SER A 123 -2.16 -1.04 3.35
CA SER A 123 -2.31 -0.58 1.97
C SER A 123 -0.95 -0.51 1.27
N SER A 124 -0.90 -0.95 0.01
CA SER A 124 0.24 -0.70 -0.88
C SER A 124 0.20 0.70 -1.52
N GLY A 125 -0.93 1.39 -1.41
CA GLY A 125 -1.12 2.77 -1.85
C GLY A 125 -0.53 3.79 -0.89
N ALA A 126 -0.32 5.02 -1.37
CA ALA A 126 0.03 6.14 -0.51
C ALA A 126 -1.26 6.84 -0.03
N THR A 127 -1.25 7.34 1.19
CA THR A 127 -2.30 8.21 1.75
C THR A 127 -1.62 9.34 2.53
N ASP A 128 -2.37 10.40 2.82
CA ASP A 128 -1.88 11.50 3.67
C ASP A 128 -1.54 11.05 5.09
N GLY A 129 -1.99 9.85 5.49
CA GLY A 129 -1.69 9.24 6.79
C GLY A 129 -0.19 9.09 7.07
N LEU A 130 0.67 9.05 6.04
CA LEU A 130 2.12 9.04 6.24
C LEU A 130 2.61 10.30 6.96
N PHE A 131 2.03 11.48 6.67
CA PHE A 131 2.45 12.76 7.24
C PHE A 131 1.96 12.89 8.69
N PHE A 132 0.75 12.45 8.98
CA PHE A 132 0.21 12.42 10.35
C PHE A 132 0.98 11.46 11.26
N ARG A 133 1.33 10.27 10.76
CA ARG A 133 2.12 9.30 11.55
C ARG A 133 3.54 9.78 11.83
N GLN A 134 4.12 10.60 10.96
CA GLN A 134 5.43 11.24 11.21
C GLN A 134 5.42 12.19 12.39
N ILE A 135 4.28 12.84 12.68
CA ILE A 135 4.12 13.73 13.83
C ILE A 135 3.47 13.05 15.02
N GLY A 136 3.41 11.71 15.02
CA GLY A 136 2.92 10.91 16.15
C GLY A 136 1.41 10.72 16.21
N ILE A 137 0.67 11.03 15.14
CA ILE A 137 -0.79 10.81 15.07
C ILE A 137 -1.06 9.50 14.32
N PRO A 138 -1.58 8.44 14.99
CA PRO A 138 -2.01 7.21 14.32
C PRO A 138 -3.11 7.48 13.29
N VAL A 139 -3.08 6.79 12.16
CA VAL A 139 -4.07 6.91 11.08
C VAL A 139 -4.50 5.54 10.60
N TYR A 140 -5.82 5.38 10.48
CA TYR A 140 -6.49 4.16 10.07
C TYR A 140 -7.39 4.48 8.87
N GLY A 141 -7.30 3.68 7.82
CA GLY A 141 -8.12 3.84 6.61
C GLY A 141 -9.30 2.89 6.61
N VAL A 142 -10.52 3.40 6.69
CA VAL A 142 -11.77 2.63 6.67
C VAL A 142 -12.87 3.46 5.99
N SER A 143 -13.73 2.85 5.16
CA SER A 143 -14.71 3.60 4.36
C SER A 143 -16.05 2.89 4.12
N GLY A 144 -16.21 1.62 4.49
CA GLY A 144 -17.43 0.86 4.17
C GLY A 144 -17.67 0.64 2.67
N LEU A 145 -16.69 0.99 1.82
CA LEU A 145 -16.81 0.88 0.36
C LEU A 145 -16.45 -0.54 -0.09
N PHE A 146 -17.47 -1.30 -0.47
CA PHE A 146 -17.27 -2.58 -1.13
C PHE A 146 -16.87 -2.36 -2.60
N SER A 147 -15.94 -3.18 -3.06
CA SER A 147 -15.47 -3.19 -4.44
C SER A 147 -15.49 -4.62 -4.96
N ASP A 148 -15.60 -4.75 -6.28
CA ASP A 148 -15.36 -6.02 -6.95
C ASP A 148 -13.85 -6.35 -6.81
N ILE A 149 -13.54 -7.56 -6.35
CA ILE A 149 -12.17 -8.00 -6.10
C ILE A 149 -11.30 -7.99 -7.37
N ASP A 150 -11.93 -8.10 -8.53
CA ASP A 150 -11.26 -8.07 -9.83
C ASP A 150 -11.20 -6.65 -10.44
N ASP A 151 -11.75 -5.63 -9.76
CA ASP A 151 -11.70 -4.25 -10.22
C ASP A 151 -10.40 -3.53 -9.84
N VAL A 152 -9.40 -3.63 -10.72
CA VAL A 152 -8.06 -3.04 -10.54
C VAL A 152 -7.87 -1.72 -11.30
N ARG A 153 -8.93 -0.94 -11.51
CA ARG A 153 -8.90 0.27 -12.36
C ARG A 153 -8.57 1.58 -11.64
N SER A 154 -8.15 1.56 -10.38
CA SER A 154 -7.69 2.78 -9.71
C SER A 154 -6.61 3.49 -10.53
N HIS A 155 -6.79 4.78 -10.83
CA HIS A 155 -5.94 5.57 -11.73
C HIS A 155 -5.92 5.11 -13.21
N GLY A 156 -6.86 4.25 -13.59
CA GLY A 156 -7.01 3.71 -14.92
C GLY A 156 -8.17 4.35 -15.69
N ARG A 157 -8.33 3.89 -16.93
CA ARG A 157 -9.52 4.23 -17.73
C ARG A 157 -10.76 3.55 -17.13
N ASP A 158 -11.87 4.27 -17.11
CA ASP A 158 -13.17 3.80 -16.64
C ASP A 158 -13.13 3.29 -15.17
N GLU A 159 -12.35 3.97 -14.31
CA GLU A 159 -12.43 3.83 -12.85
C GLU A 159 -13.87 4.08 -12.39
N ARG A 160 -14.43 3.17 -11.60
CA ARG A 160 -15.85 3.19 -11.19
C ARG A 160 -16.06 2.50 -9.85
N MET A 161 -17.25 2.69 -9.31
CA MET A 161 -17.74 1.99 -8.13
C MET A 161 -19.23 1.68 -8.28
N LEU A 162 -19.75 0.73 -7.51
CA LEU A 162 -21.19 0.46 -7.47
C LEU A 162 -21.90 1.61 -6.75
N VAL A 163 -23.04 2.04 -7.29
CA VAL A 163 -23.88 3.09 -6.70
C VAL A 163 -24.32 2.70 -5.29
N GLN A 164 -24.69 1.44 -5.07
CA GLN A 164 -25.07 0.96 -3.73
C GLN A 164 -23.90 1.07 -2.75
N SER A 165 -22.69 0.63 -3.14
CA SER A 165 -21.50 0.73 -2.29
C SER A 165 -21.14 2.16 -1.91
N TYR A 166 -21.42 3.14 -2.77
CA TYR A 166 -21.28 4.55 -2.42
C TYR A 166 -22.20 4.95 -1.27
N TYR A 167 -23.50 4.64 -1.37
CA TYR A 167 -24.46 4.99 -0.33
C TYR A 167 -24.23 4.21 0.98
N ASP A 168 -23.88 2.93 0.88
CA ASP A 168 -23.58 2.12 2.06
C ASP A 168 -22.31 2.64 2.77
N GLY A 169 -21.29 3.07 2.01
CA GLY A 169 -20.09 3.67 2.60
C GLY A 169 -20.37 5.00 3.30
N LEU A 170 -21.28 5.82 2.77
CA LEU A 170 -21.71 7.05 3.44
C LEU A 170 -22.39 6.75 4.79
N GLU A 171 -23.32 5.79 4.80
CA GLU A 171 -24.00 5.36 6.02
C GLU A 171 -23.00 4.79 7.04
N PHE A 172 -22.07 3.95 6.59
CA PHE A 172 -21.01 3.39 7.44
C PHE A 172 -20.16 4.49 8.08
N LEU A 173 -19.72 5.47 7.29
CA LEU A 173 -18.91 6.58 7.80
C LEU A 173 -19.68 7.46 8.79
N ASP A 174 -20.96 7.76 8.55
CA ASP A 174 -21.79 8.50 9.51
C ASP A 174 -21.91 7.75 10.85
N ARG A 175 -22.24 6.45 10.80
CA ARG A 175 -22.33 5.62 12.01
C ARG A 175 -21.02 5.52 12.75
N LEU A 176 -19.91 5.35 12.03
CA LEU A 176 -18.59 5.21 12.62
C LEU A 176 -18.16 6.50 13.32
N VAL A 177 -18.36 7.67 12.69
CA VAL A 177 -18.07 8.96 13.31
C VAL A 177 -18.92 9.17 14.57
N ARG A 178 -20.21 8.80 14.51
CA ARG A 178 -21.09 8.86 15.70
C ARG A 178 -20.59 7.95 16.81
N ALA A 179 -20.21 6.71 16.50
CA ALA A 179 -19.69 5.76 17.47
C ALA A 179 -18.45 6.31 18.19
N TYR A 180 -17.49 6.87 17.45
CA TYR A 180 -16.31 7.51 18.06
C TYR A 180 -16.63 8.78 18.85
N SER A 181 -17.67 9.53 18.49
CA SER A 181 -18.08 10.74 19.20
C SER A 181 -18.85 10.47 20.50
N GLN A 182 -19.35 9.24 20.68
CA GLN A 182 -20.18 8.84 21.82
C GLN A 182 -19.43 7.97 22.83
N SER A 183 -18.25 7.47 22.47
CA SER A 183 -17.34 6.79 23.39
C SER A 183 -16.60 7.82 24.24
N GLU A 184 -17.16 8.14 25.42
CA GLU A 184 -16.43 8.75 26.55
C GLU A 184 -15.90 7.68 27.51
#